data_AF-A0A2M9YM65-F1
#
_entry.id   AF-A0A2M9YM65-F1
#
_cell.length_a   1.000
_cell.length_b   1.000
_cell.length_c   1.000
_cell.angle_alpha   90.00
_cell.angle_beta   90.00
_cell.angle_gamma   90.00
#
_symmetry.space_group_name_H-M   'P 1'
#
loop_
_entity.id
_entity.type
_entity.pdbx_description
1 polymer ?
#
loop_
_entity_poly.entity_id
_entity_poly.type
_entity_poly.pdbx_seq_one_letter_code
_entity_poly.pdbx_strand_id
1 'polypeptide(L)'
;MSSAEFKQNAQGLAVLFGEKILLLDELIRNQKRQLEVFGFGDGETGAKIEDSNLKIVDKLCSLDRKIEKSEEGVPQNLELIEITETLFQKLEESRLLHSQVEERMKEILKEYQKELNVAQVQIQLKRHLHLRQDYWKTGTC
;
A
#
# COMPACT_ATOMS: atom_id res chain seq x y z
N MET A 1 -24.88 -34.64 -2.72
CA MET A 1 -23.49 -34.41 -3.16
C MET A 1 -22.68 -35.66 -2.94
N SER A 2 -21.88 -36.07 -3.92
CA SER A 2 -21.03 -37.26 -3.83
C SER A 2 -19.72 -36.95 -3.09
N SER A 3 -19.06 -37.96 -2.51
CA SER A 3 -17.74 -37.80 -1.88
C SER A 3 -16.67 -37.25 -2.83
N ALA A 4 -16.82 -37.48 -4.14
CA ALA A 4 -15.93 -36.95 -5.17
C ALA A 4 -16.12 -35.43 -5.38
N GLU A 5 -17.36 -34.94 -5.36
CA GLU A 5 -17.68 -33.51 -5.51
C GLU A 5 -17.11 -32.70 -4.34
N PHE A 6 -17.20 -33.21 -3.11
CA PHE A 6 -16.61 -32.54 -1.95
C PHE A 6 -15.08 -32.44 -2.04
N LYS A 7 -14.40 -33.49 -2.51
CA LYS A 7 -12.95 -33.46 -2.70
C LYS A 7 -12.53 -32.48 -3.79
N GLN A 8 -13.28 -32.43 -4.90
CA GLN A 8 -13.00 -31.52 -6.00
C GLN A 8 -13.18 -30.05 -5.59
N ASN A 9 -14.24 -29.74 -4.84
CA ASN A 9 -14.50 -28.39 -4.34
C ASN A 9 -13.44 -27.96 -3.31
N ALA A 10 -13.03 -28.86 -2.41
CA ALA A 10 -11.96 -28.59 -1.45
C ALA A 10 -10.61 -28.32 -2.13
N GLN A 11 -10.27 -29.06 -3.20
CA GLN A 11 -9.08 -28.78 -3.99
C GLN A 11 -9.15 -27.43 -4.71
N GLY A 12 -10.30 -27.08 -5.27
CA GLY A 12 -10.51 -25.76 -5.88
C GLY A 12 -10.31 -24.62 -4.88
N LEU A 13 -10.82 -24.78 -3.66
CA LEU A 13 -10.66 -23.80 -2.58
C LEU A 13 -9.20 -23.69 -2.12
N ALA A 14 -8.49 -24.82 -1.99
CA ALA A 14 -7.07 -24.83 -1.65
C ALA A 14 -6.21 -24.09 -2.70
N VAL A 15 -6.54 -24.24 -4.00
CA VAL A 15 -5.87 -23.48 -5.08
C VAL A 15 -6.11 -21.98 -4.92
N LEU A 16 -7.35 -21.56 -4.66
CA LEU A 16 -7.67 -20.13 -4.45
C LEU A 16 -6.95 -19.55 -3.23
N PHE A 17 -6.84 -20.30 -2.13
CA PHE A 17 -6.05 -19.89 -0.97
C PHE A 17 -4.55 -19.80 -1.30
N GLY A 18 -4.02 -20.75 -2.06
CA GLY A 18 -2.64 -20.70 -2.54
C GLY A 18 -2.36 -19.47 -3.41
N GLU A 19 -3.24 -19.15 -4.35
CA GLU A 19 -3.14 -17.93 -5.17
C GLU A 19 -3.17 -16.66 -4.30
N LYS A 20 -4.04 -16.62 -3.28
CA LYS A 20 -4.13 -15.50 -2.35
C LYS A 20 -2.84 -15.34 -1.54
N ILE A 21 -2.24 -16.44 -1.07
CA ILE A 21 -0.95 -16.42 -0.35
C ILE A 21 0.16 -15.85 -1.24
N LEU A 22 0.25 -16.25 -2.51
CA LEU A 22 1.27 -15.74 -3.44
C LEU A 22 1.17 -14.22 -3.65
N LEU A 23 -0.05 -13.70 -3.77
CA LEU A 23 -0.30 -12.27 -3.87
C LEU A 23 0.03 -11.54 -2.56
N LEU A 24 -0.26 -12.12 -1.40
CA LEU A 24 0.14 -11.56 -0.11
C LEU A 24 1.66 -11.54 0.07
N ASP A 25 2.36 -12.58 -0.36
CA ASP A 25 3.83 -12.58 -0.35
C ASP A 25 4.40 -11.47 -1.25
N GLU A 26 3.78 -11.21 -2.40
CA GLU A 26 4.16 -10.08 -3.26
C GLU A 26 3.90 -8.73 -2.59
N LEU A 27 2.72 -8.56 -1.99
CA LEU A 27 2.36 -7.34 -1.25
C LEU A 27 3.33 -7.08 -0.09
N ILE A 28 3.64 -8.11 0.70
CA ILE A 28 4.58 -8.03 1.83
C ILE A 28 5.98 -7.64 1.36
N ARG A 29 6.47 -8.23 0.26
CA ARG A 29 7.76 -7.85 -0.33
C ARG A 29 7.77 -6.38 -0.73
N ASN A 30 6.70 -5.92 -1.37
CA ASN A 30 6.58 -4.52 -1.77
C ASN A 30 6.53 -3.58 -0.57
N GLN A 31 5.75 -3.89 0.47
CA GLN A 31 5.67 -3.07 1.68
C GLN A 31 7.02 -2.99 2.41
N LYS A 32 7.75 -4.10 2.53
CA LYS A 32 9.12 -4.10 3.08
C LYS A 32 10.04 -3.20 2.25
N ARG A 33 9.99 -3.33 0.92
CA ARG A 33 10.77 -2.47 0.03
C ARG A 33 10.37 -1.00 0.13
N GLN A 34 9.10 -0.70 0.31
CA GLN A 34 8.59 0.66 0.49
C GLN A 34 9.14 1.29 1.77
N LEU A 35 9.18 0.54 2.88
CA LEU A 35 9.82 0.97 4.12
C LEU A 35 11.31 1.27 3.93
N GLU A 36 12.04 0.42 3.20
CA GLU A 36 13.46 0.66 2.88
C GLU A 36 13.65 1.96 2.09
N VAL A 37 12.86 2.14 1.03
CA VAL A 37 12.92 3.30 0.13
C VAL A 37 12.59 4.59 0.88
N PHE A 38 11.56 4.57 1.73
CA PHE A 38 11.25 5.66 2.64
C PHE A 38 12.37 5.96 3.63
N GLY A 39 13.13 4.94 4.08
CA GLY A 39 14.32 5.11 4.90
C GLY A 39 15.43 5.94 4.22
N PHE A 40 15.44 6.03 2.90
CA PHE A 40 16.35 6.87 2.13
C PHE A 40 15.75 8.24 1.75
N GLY A 41 14.51 8.54 2.16
CA GLY A 41 13.80 9.78 1.81
C GLY A 41 13.27 9.82 0.37
N ASP A 42 13.25 8.68 -0.34
CA ASP A 42 12.75 8.60 -1.72
C ASP A 42 11.23 8.39 -1.73
N GLY A 43 10.49 9.49 -1.57
CA GLY A 43 9.03 9.46 -1.63
C GLY A 43 8.46 9.07 -3.00
N GLU A 44 9.17 9.36 -4.10
CA GLU A 44 8.68 9.11 -5.46
C GLU A 44 8.68 7.61 -5.79
N THR A 45 9.78 6.92 -5.53
CA THR A 45 9.85 5.47 -5.73
C THR A 45 8.89 4.75 -4.79
N GLY A 46 8.75 5.23 -3.55
CA GLY A 46 7.78 4.70 -2.61
C GLY A 46 6.33 4.82 -3.11
N ALA A 47 5.97 5.94 -3.76
CA ALA A 47 4.66 6.10 -4.39
C ALA A 47 4.43 5.14 -5.58
N LYS A 48 5.47 4.89 -6.41
CA LYS A 48 5.38 3.90 -7.51
C LYS A 48 5.16 2.47 -7.01
N ILE A 49 5.74 2.14 -5.85
CA ILE A 49 5.49 0.86 -5.19
C ILE A 49 4.04 0.79 -4.69
N GLU A 50 3.51 1.88 -4.12
CA GLU A 50 2.11 1.96 -3.68
C GLU A 50 1.12 1.73 -4.83
N ASP A 51 1.34 2.32 -6.00
CA ASP A 51 0.53 2.08 -7.19
C ASP A 51 0.51 0.59 -7.60
N SER A 52 1.63 -0.11 -7.40
CA SER A 52 1.70 -1.56 -7.64
C SER A 52 0.95 -2.34 -6.55
N ASN A 53 1.04 -1.91 -5.29
CA ASN A 53 0.31 -2.52 -4.18
C ASN A 53 -1.21 -2.43 -4.36
N LEU A 54 -1.73 -1.29 -4.83
CA LEU A 54 -3.17 -1.12 -5.10
C LEU A 54 -3.68 -2.17 -6.09
N LYS A 55 -2.93 -2.46 -7.16
CA LYS A 55 -3.29 -3.51 -8.13
C LYS A 55 -3.30 -4.91 -7.51
N ILE A 56 -2.41 -5.18 -6.56
CA ILE A 56 -2.38 -6.46 -5.84
C ILE A 56 -3.60 -6.57 -4.92
N VAL A 57 -3.93 -5.49 -4.20
CA VAL A 57 -5.11 -5.42 -3.33
C VAL A 57 -6.40 -5.62 -4.13
N ASP A 58 -6.53 -5.02 -5.30
CA ASP A 58 -7.70 -5.23 -6.18
C ASP A 58 -7.85 -6.70 -6.60
N LYS A 59 -6.73 -7.39 -6.89
CA LYS A 59 -6.72 -8.83 -7.19
C LYS A 59 -7.10 -9.65 -5.97
N LEU A 60 -6.59 -9.32 -4.78
CA LEU A 60 -6.94 -9.97 -3.52
C LEU A 60 -8.45 -9.85 -3.25
N CYS A 61 -9.03 -8.65 -3.36
CA CYS A 61 -10.47 -8.43 -3.24
C CYS A 61 -11.28 -9.24 -4.26
N SER A 62 -10.76 -9.40 -5.47
CA SER A 62 -11.40 -10.21 -6.51
C SER A 62 -11.36 -11.70 -6.20
N LEU A 63 -10.26 -12.20 -5.61
CA LEU A 63 -10.15 -13.57 -5.12
C LEU A 63 -11.06 -13.84 -3.92
N ASP A 64 -11.18 -12.89 -3.00
CA ASP A 64 -12.06 -13.02 -1.84
C ASP A 64 -13.51 -13.30 -2.25
N ARG A 65 -14.00 -12.59 -3.28
CA ARG A 65 -15.34 -12.83 -3.85
C ARG A 65 -15.48 -14.20 -4.51
N LYS A 66 -14.39 -14.81 -5.00
CA LYS A 66 -14.42 -16.17 -5.57
C LYS A 66 -14.40 -17.22 -4.47
N ILE A 67 -13.59 -16.99 -3.44
CA ILE A 67 -13.50 -17.82 -2.23
C ILE A 67 -14.86 -17.88 -1.54
N GLU A 68 -15.48 -16.73 -1.29
CA GLU A 68 -16.79 -16.62 -0.63
C GLU A 68 -17.87 -17.49 -1.33
N LYS A 69 -17.87 -17.49 -2.67
CA LYS A 69 -18.80 -18.31 -3.48
C LYS A 69 -18.48 -19.80 -3.47
N SER A 70 -17.23 -20.16 -3.20
CA SER A 70 -16.73 -21.54 -3.31
C SER A 70 -16.65 -22.24 -1.95
N GLU A 71 -16.66 -21.48 -0.86
CA GLU A 71 -16.57 -22.00 0.51
C GLU A 71 -17.88 -22.63 1.01
N GLU A 72 -19.02 -22.22 0.43
CA GLU A 72 -20.33 -22.69 0.86
C GLU A 72 -20.49 -24.21 0.67
N GLY A 73 -20.65 -24.93 1.78
CA GLY A 73 -20.86 -26.38 1.78
C GLY A 73 -19.60 -27.23 1.59
N VAL A 74 -18.40 -26.64 1.62
CA VAL A 74 -17.14 -27.39 1.60
C VAL A 74 -16.79 -27.85 3.02
N PRO A 75 -16.71 -29.17 3.29
CA PRO A 75 -16.30 -29.65 4.61
C PRO A 75 -14.84 -29.32 4.86
N GLN A 76 -14.55 -28.81 6.06
CA GLN A 76 -13.20 -28.51 6.50
C GLN A 76 -12.36 -29.80 6.55
N ASN A 77 -11.13 -29.72 6.08
CA ASN A 77 -10.15 -30.80 6.13
C ASN A 77 -8.80 -30.25 6.62
N LEU A 78 -7.86 -31.14 6.97
CA LEU A 78 -6.58 -30.72 7.55
C LEU A 78 -5.79 -29.80 6.63
N GLU A 79 -5.75 -30.08 5.33
CA GLU A 79 -5.06 -29.28 4.32
C GLU A 79 -5.62 -27.84 4.25
N LEU A 80 -6.95 -27.70 4.26
CA LEU A 80 -7.63 -26.40 4.28
C LEU A 80 -7.36 -25.63 5.57
N ILE A 81 -7.25 -26.31 6.71
CA ILE A 81 -6.92 -25.67 7.99
C ILE A 81 -5.49 -25.13 7.95
N GLU A 82 -4.52 -25.93 7.51
CA GLU A 82 -3.10 -25.55 7.44
C GLU A 82 -2.86 -24.37 6.49
N ILE A 83 -3.47 -24.39 5.30
CA ILE A 83 -3.34 -23.29 4.34
C ILE A 83 -4.02 -22.01 4.84
N THR A 84 -5.15 -22.15 5.55
CA THR A 84 -5.87 -21.02 6.15
C THR A 84 -5.07 -20.38 7.27
N GLU A 85 -4.40 -21.18 8.11
CA GLU A 85 -3.50 -20.65 9.14
C GLU A 85 -2.36 -19.83 8.51
N THR A 86 -1.73 -20.37 7.46
CA THR A 86 -0.70 -19.66 6.70
C THR A 86 -1.23 -18.35 6.12
N LEU A 87 -2.45 -18.37 5.56
CA LEU A 87 -3.12 -17.19 5.03
C LEU A 87 -3.31 -16.10 6.09
N PHE A 88 -3.78 -16.47 7.29
CA PHE A 88 -3.96 -15.52 8.39
C PHE A 88 -2.63 -14.92 8.86
N GLN A 89 -1.58 -15.72 8.98
CA GLN A 89 -0.25 -15.23 9.33
C GLN A 89 0.24 -14.17 8.32
N LYS A 90 0.03 -14.41 7.03
CA LYS A 90 0.41 -13.46 5.97
C LYS A 90 -0.43 -12.19 5.98
N LEU A 91 -1.73 -12.30 6.21
CA LEU A 91 -2.61 -11.13 6.35
C LEU A 91 -2.18 -10.25 7.52
N GLU A 92 -1.86 -10.86 8.66
CA GLU A 92 -1.40 -10.13 9.84
C GLU A 92 -0.03 -9.47 9.61
N GLU A 93 0.92 -10.18 8.98
CA GLU A 93 2.21 -9.61 8.58
C GLU A 93 2.02 -8.38 7.67
N SER A 94 1.21 -8.51 6.63
CA SER A 94 0.88 -7.41 5.71
C SER A 94 0.21 -6.23 6.42
N ARG A 95 -0.71 -6.50 7.37
CA ARG A 95 -1.41 -5.47 8.13
C ARG A 95 -0.43 -4.65 8.98
N LEU A 96 0.49 -5.33 9.67
CA LEU A 96 1.51 -4.68 10.50
C LEU A 96 2.47 -3.84 9.65
N LEU A 97 2.94 -4.37 8.52
CA LEU A 97 3.81 -3.64 7.60
C LEU A 97 3.11 -2.42 7.00
N HIS A 98 1.87 -2.55 6.57
CA HIS A 98 1.10 -1.42 6.05
C HIS A 98 0.95 -0.29 7.07
N SER A 99 0.69 -0.62 8.34
CA SER A 99 0.63 0.38 9.42
C SER A 99 1.94 1.16 9.56
N GLN A 100 3.08 0.48 9.42
CA GLN A 100 4.41 1.12 9.48
C GLN A 100 4.65 2.00 8.25
N VAL A 101 4.27 1.53 7.06
CA VAL A 101 4.37 2.29 5.80
C VAL A 101 3.56 3.58 5.91
N GLU A 102 2.32 3.50 6.40
CA GLU A 102 1.43 4.66 6.57
C GLU A 102 2.03 5.70 7.53
N GLU A 103 2.59 5.25 8.65
CA GLU A 103 3.26 6.14 9.61
C GLU A 103 4.45 6.87 8.97
N ARG A 104 5.33 6.13 8.28
CA ARG A 104 6.47 6.72 7.57
C ARG A 104 6.06 7.71 6.48
N MET A 105 5.01 7.40 5.74
CA MET A 105 4.49 8.29 4.71
C MET A 105 3.97 9.60 5.30
N LYS A 106 3.29 9.55 6.46
CA LYS A 106 2.85 10.75 7.19
C LYS A 106 4.02 11.62 7.66
N GLU A 107 5.11 11.01 8.11
CA GLU A 107 6.33 11.73 8.50
C GLU A 107 6.93 12.48 7.31
N ILE A 108 7.13 11.78 6.19
CA ILE A 108 7.69 12.34 4.95
C ILE A 108 6.83 13.49 4.41
N LEU A 109 5.50 13.31 4.37
CA LEU A 109 4.59 14.37 3.91
C LEU A 109 4.65 15.62 4.79
N LYS A 110 4.83 15.47 6.11
CA LYS A 110 5.04 16.62 7.02
C LYS A 110 6.34 17.36 6.71
N GLU A 111 7.40 16.63 6.35
CA GLU A 111 8.69 17.24 5.97
C GLU A 111 8.57 18.01 4.66
N TYR A 112 7.99 17.41 3.62
CA TYR A 112 7.76 18.09 2.35
C TYR A 112 6.87 19.33 2.51
N GLN A 113 5.85 19.28 3.38
CA GLN A 113 5.01 20.46 3.65
C GLN A 113 5.81 21.60 4.28
N LYS A 114 6.75 21.30 5.20
CA LYS A 114 7.62 22.32 5.80
C LYS A 114 8.51 22.96 4.74
N GLU A 115 9.14 22.16 3.89
CA GLU A 115 10.00 22.65 2.81
C GLU A 115 9.23 23.53 1.82
N LEU A 116 8.03 23.10 1.42
CA LEU A 116 7.15 23.87 0.55
C LEU A 116 6.78 25.22 1.17
N ASN A 117 6.43 25.25 2.46
CA ASN A 117 6.11 26.49 3.16
C ASN A 117 7.30 27.46 3.17
N VAL A 118 8.51 26.96 3.44
CA VAL A 118 9.74 27.78 3.41
C VAL A 118 9.97 28.36 2.01
N ALA A 119 9.85 27.54 0.97
CA ALA A 119 10.01 27.99 -0.41
C ALA A 119 8.97 29.07 -0.78
N GLN A 120 7.71 28.88 -0.39
CA GLN A 120 6.64 29.86 -0.63
C GLN A 120 6.89 31.19 0.07
N VAL A 121 7.30 31.18 1.34
CA VAL A 121 7.66 32.39 2.09
C VAL A 121 8.81 33.12 1.39
N GLN A 122 9.85 32.40 0.94
CA GLN A 122 10.95 33.02 0.21
C GLN A 122 10.51 33.65 -1.11
N ILE A 123 9.62 32.99 -1.86
CA ILE A 123 9.06 33.53 -3.11
C ILE A 123 8.25 34.80 -2.83
N GLN A 124 7.40 34.79 -1.80
CA GLN A 124 6.59 35.96 -1.41
C GLN A 124 7.48 37.12 -0.97
N LEU A 125 8.52 36.85 -0.16
CA LEU A 125 9.47 37.86 0.29
C LEU A 125 10.23 38.47 -0.88
N LYS A 126 10.71 37.65 -1.82
CA LYS A 126 11.37 38.12 -3.06
C LYS A 126 10.44 39.00 -3.89
N ARG A 127 9.19 38.58 -4.10
CA ARG A 127 8.18 39.37 -4.81
C ARG A 127 7.93 40.71 -4.12
N HIS A 128 7.76 40.70 -2.80
CA HIS A 128 7.53 41.92 -2.01
C HIS A 128 8.71 42.89 -2.11
N LEU A 129 9.94 42.41 -1.94
CA LEU A 129 11.15 43.22 -2.02
C LEU A 129 11.38 43.78 -3.44
N HIS A 130 11.11 42.99 -4.48
CA HIS A 130 11.22 43.45 -5.88
C HIS A 130 10.24 44.59 -6.17
N LEU A 131 8.96 44.41 -5.80
CA LEU A 131 7.95 45.47 -5.92
C LEU A 131 8.40 46.74 -5.19
N ARG A 132 8.95 46.60 -3.98
CA ARG A 132 9.47 47.75 -3.20
C ARG A 132 10.65 48.46 -3.89
N GLN A 133 11.57 47.73 -4.52
CA GLN A 133 12.69 48.32 -5.27
C GLN A 133 12.21 49.14 -6.46
N ASP A 134 11.15 48.70 -7.15
CA ASP A 134 10.58 49.46 -8.27
C ASP A 134 9.95 50.79 -7.80
N TYR A 135 9.32 50.79 -6.62
CA TYR A 135 8.80 52.02 -5.99
C TYR A 135 9.89 52.96 -5.45
N TRP A 136 11.12 52.47 -5.19
CA TRP A 136 12.24 53.32 -4.77
C TRP A 136 12.91 54.05 -5.95
N LYS A 137 12.67 53.62 -7.19
CA LYS A 137 13.12 54.31 -8.41
C LYS A 137 12.17 55.42 -8.88
N THR A 138 10.95 55.50 -8.35
CA THR A 138 9.99 56.58 -8.64
C THR A 138 9.99 57.71 -7.61
N GLY A 139 10.92 57.67 -6.64
CA GLY A 139 11.14 58.74 -5.66
C GLY A 139 12.22 59.74 -6.08
N THR A 140 12.03 60.45 -7.19
CA THR A 140 12.66 61.76 -7.44
C THR A 140 11.73 62.61 -8.29
N CYS A 141 10.96 63.47 -7.62
CA CYS A 141 10.87 64.92 -7.79
C CYS A 141 9.88 65.46 -6.75
#